data_AF-A0A1F5X027-F1
#
_entry.id   AF-A0A1F5X027-F1
#
_cell.length_a   1.000
_cell.length_b   1.000
_cell.length_c   1.000
_cell.angle_alpha   90.00
_cell.angle_beta   90.00
_cell.angle_gamma   90.00
#
_symmetry.space_group_name_H-M   'P 1'
#
loop_
_entity.id
_entity.type
_entity.pdbx_description
1 polymer ?
#
loop_
_entity_poly.entity_id
_entity_poly.type
_entity_poly.pdbx_seq_one_letter_code
_entity_poly.pdbx_strand_id
1 'polypeptide(L)'
;MDKRFELEKLKNEIEADKSLPTYGAANLVFGEGNPEAEVMFIGEAPGFHENKLGRPFVGRAGQLLNKLLADIGWPRESVYITNIIKRRPPKNRDPLPKEIKAYEPYLKKQIKIINPKIIAPLGRFAMNYFLPSAKISQNHGLPSEVLTEEGQRLIICPLYHPAAALRSTAVLNCLEHDFRKLPKLLKANINAKIKGK
;
A
#
# COMPACT_ATOMS: atom_id res chain seq x y z
N MET A 1 15.60 14.15 10.22
CA MET A 1 15.33 12.87 10.92
C MET A 1 15.49 11.78 9.89
N ASP A 2 16.35 10.79 10.11
CA ASP A 2 16.59 9.74 9.11
C ASP A 2 15.40 8.78 9.07
N LYS A 3 14.55 8.91 8.03
CA LYS A 3 13.38 8.06 7.86
C LYS A 3 13.74 6.57 7.75
N ARG A 4 14.92 6.25 7.21
CA ARG A 4 15.36 4.85 7.08
C ARG A 4 15.59 4.23 8.45
N PHE A 5 16.25 4.96 9.34
CA PHE A 5 16.45 4.56 10.72
C PHE A 5 15.12 4.36 11.47
N GLU A 6 14.18 5.31 11.34
CA GLU A 6 12.86 5.19 11.97
C GLU A 6 12.05 3.99 11.44
N LEU A 7 12.13 3.70 10.14
CA LEU A 7 11.50 2.52 9.56
C LEU A 7 12.11 1.22 10.08
N GLU A 8 13.43 1.16 10.25
CA GLU A 8 14.07 -0.05 10.81
C GLU A 8 13.70 -0.24 12.28
N LYS A 9 13.62 0.85 13.06
CA LYS A 9 13.11 0.81 14.43
C LYS A 9 11.67 0.29 14.48
N LEU A 10 10.81 0.79 13.61
CA LEU A 10 9.42 0.33 13.52
C LEU A 10 9.32 -1.16 13.11
N LYS A 11 10.16 -1.60 12.18
CA LYS A 11 10.22 -3.01 11.78
C LYS A 11 10.61 -3.90 12.96
N ASN A 12 11.60 -3.50 13.75
CA ASN A 12 12.03 -4.22 14.95
C ASN A 12 10.94 -4.24 16.03
N GLU A 13 10.17 -3.15 16.19
CA GLU A 13 9.00 -3.09 17.07
C GLU A 13 7.97 -4.17 16.68
N ILE A 14 7.62 -4.27 15.39
CA ILE A 14 6.68 -5.27 14.87
C ILE A 14 7.21 -6.70 15.01
N GLU A 15 8.51 -6.91 14.80
CA GLU A 15 9.13 -8.24 14.93
C GLU A 15 9.17 -8.71 16.40
N ALA A 16 9.24 -7.78 17.35
CA ALA A 16 9.22 -8.08 18.77
C ALA A 16 7.80 -8.30 19.34
N ASP A 17 6.76 -7.75 18.70
CA ASP A 17 5.38 -7.85 19.17
C ASP A 17 4.76 -9.24 18.89
N LYS A 18 4.83 -10.10 19.92
CA LYS A 18 4.27 -11.45 19.90
C LYS A 18 2.74 -11.52 19.96
N SER A 19 2.08 -10.39 20.26
CA SER A 19 0.61 -10.32 20.31
C SER A 19 -0.02 -10.24 18.91
N LEU A 20 0.78 -9.92 17.89
CA LEU A 20 0.31 -9.74 16.54
C LEU A 20 -0.24 -11.06 15.94
N PRO A 21 -1.30 -10.97 15.13
CA PRO A 21 -1.85 -12.14 14.45
C PRO A 21 -0.79 -12.87 13.64
N THR A 22 -0.85 -14.21 13.68
CA THR A 22 0.04 -15.12 12.94
C THR A 22 1.53 -15.02 13.30
N TYR A 23 1.87 -14.38 14.43
CA TYR A 23 3.22 -14.41 14.98
C TYR A 23 3.73 -15.85 15.14
N GLY A 24 4.98 -16.09 14.76
CA GLY A 24 5.62 -17.43 14.79
C GLY A 24 5.14 -18.41 13.72
N ALA A 25 3.94 -18.22 13.15
CA ALA A 25 3.39 -19.06 12.08
C ALA A 25 3.70 -18.53 10.65
N ALA A 26 4.02 -17.25 10.54
CA ALA A 26 4.29 -16.57 9.28
C ALA A 26 5.42 -15.54 9.45
N ASN A 27 6.23 -15.35 8.41
CA ASN A 27 7.33 -14.39 8.39
C ASN A 27 6.82 -12.96 8.18
N LEU A 28 7.61 -12.00 8.63
CA LEU A 28 7.28 -10.59 8.51
C LEU A 28 7.55 -10.13 7.09
N VAL A 29 6.57 -9.43 6.53
CA VAL A 29 6.68 -8.70 5.28
C VAL A 29 6.35 -7.24 5.59
N PHE A 30 7.38 -6.53 6.06
CA PHE A 30 7.25 -5.17 6.59
C PHE A 30 6.84 -4.15 5.51
N GLY A 31 7.46 -4.23 4.35
CA GLY A 31 7.42 -3.23 3.31
C GLY A 31 8.82 -2.96 2.77
N GLU A 32 8.91 -2.45 1.55
CA GLU A 32 10.19 -2.07 0.94
C GLU A 32 10.01 -0.88 -0.02
N GLY A 33 11.10 -0.17 -0.30
CA GLY A 33 11.13 0.96 -1.23
C GLY A 33 11.82 2.18 -0.66
N ASN A 34 11.60 3.34 -1.30
CA ASN A 34 12.17 4.61 -0.88
C ASN A 34 11.52 5.13 0.42
N PRO A 35 12.27 5.39 1.51
CA PRO A 35 11.75 6.05 2.71
C PRO A 35 11.17 7.45 2.45
N GLU A 36 11.62 8.10 1.38
CA GLU A 36 11.16 9.42 0.90
C GLU A 36 10.14 9.29 -0.25
N ALA A 37 9.52 8.13 -0.44
CA ALA A 37 8.59 7.91 -1.53
C ALA A 37 7.42 8.89 -1.50
N GLU A 38 7.17 9.57 -2.61
CA GLU A 38 6.01 10.43 -2.78
C GLU A 38 4.71 9.63 -2.96
N VAL A 39 4.83 8.37 -3.39
CA VAL A 39 3.70 7.46 -3.60
C VAL A 39 3.93 6.16 -2.86
N MET A 40 2.94 5.78 -2.06
CA MET A 40 2.93 4.54 -1.29
C MET A 40 1.82 3.61 -1.78
N PHE A 41 2.17 2.39 -2.20
CA PHE A 41 1.22 1.35 -2.57
C PHE A 41 0.97 0.43 -1.38
N ILE A 42 -0.31 0.20 -1.06
CA ILE A 42 -0.70 -0.59 0.11
C ILE A 42 -1.65 -1.69 -0.34
N GLY A 43 -1.22 -2.94 -0.25
CA GLY A 43 -2.05 -4.11 -0.51
C GLY A 43 -2.77 -4.64 0.72
N GLU A 44 -3.36 -5.82 0.57
CA GLU A 44 -4.17 -6.48 1.59
C GLU A 44 -3.30 -7.25 2.60
N ALA A 45 -2.60 -8.28 2.13
CA ALA A 45 -1.81 -9.17 2.97
C ALA A 45 -0.68 -9.84 2.16
N PRO A 46 0.37 -10.35 2.81
CA PRO A 46 1.38 -11.16 2.15
C PRO A 46 0.81 -12.49 1.64
N GLY A 47 1.19 -12.89 0.42
CA GLY A 47 0.93 -14.21 -0.11
C GLY A 47 2.02 -15.22 0.27
N PHE A 48 1.97 -16.40 -0.36
CA PHE A 48 2.93 -17.48 -0.11
C PHE A 48 4.38 -17.09 -0.42
N HIS A 49 4.62 -16.48 -1.58
CA HIS A 49 5.96 -16.08 -2.00
C HIS A 49 6.50 -14.92 -1.16
N GLU A 50 5.64 -13.96 -0.85
CA GLU A 50 5.96 -12.82 0.02
C GLU A 50 6.39 -13.32 1.41
N ASN A 51 5.62 -14.23 2.01
CA ASN A 51 5.97 -14.85 3.28
C ASN A 51 7.31 -15.59 3.21
N LYS A 52 7.57 -16.34 2.14
CA LYS A 52 8.83 -17.08 2.02
C LYS A 52 10.05 -16.15 1.90
N LEU A 53 9.90 -15.02 1.22
CA LEU A 53 10.99 -14.10 0.92
C LEU A 53 11.09 -12.90 1.86
N GLY A 54 10.09 -12.65 2.71
CA GLY A 54 10.04 -11.47 3.58
C GLY A 54 9.80 -10.15 2.83
N ARG A 55 9.39 -10.21 1.55
CA ARG A 55 9.29 -9.06 0.65
C ARG A 55 7.89 -8.91 0.07
N PRO A 56 7.32 -7.68 -0.01
CA PRO A 56 5.96 -7.48 -0.47
C PRO A 56 5.87 -7.61 -2.00
N PHE A 57 4.75 -8.11 -2.53
CA PHE A 57 4.49 -8.14 -3.98
C PHE A 57 5.67 -8.72 -4.80
N VAL A 58 6.03 -9.98 -4.54
CA VAL A 58 7.08 -10.71 -5.26
C VAL A 58 6.55 -11.90 -6.07
N GLY A 59 5.31 -12.33 -5.82
CA GLY A 59 4.60 -13.30 -6.65
C GLY A 59 4.06 -12.70 -7.96
N ARG A 60 3.17 -13.44 -8.65
CA ARG A 60 2.60 -13.03 -9.95
C ARG A 60 1.92 -11.65 -9.92
N ALA A 61 1.17 -11.36 -8.86
CA ALA A 61 0.54 -10.06 -8.65
C ALA A 61 1.59 -8.93 -8.53
N GLY A 62 2.73 -9.23 -7.91
CA GLY A 62 3.85 -8.31 -7.80
C GLY A 62 4.61 -8.08 -9.09
N GLN A 63 4.76 -9.12 -9.92
CA GLN A 63 5.32 -8.97 -11.26
C GLN A 63 4.46 -8.04 -12.14
N LEU A 64 3.14 -8.19 -12.07
CA LEU A 64 2.23 -7.25 -12.75
C LEU A 64 2.36 -5.83 -12.18
N LEU A 65 2.44 -5.67 -10.86
CA LEU A 65 2.68 -4.36 -10.25
C LEU A 65 3.98 -3.72 -10.77
N ASN A 66 5.07 -4.48 -10.87
CA ASN A 66 6.33 -3.99 -11.41
C ASN A 66 6.20 -3.55 -12.87
N LYS A 67 5.46 -4.31 -13.70
CA LYS A 67 5.18 -3.92 -15.08
C LYS A 67 4.40 -2.59 -15.13
N LEU A 68 3.33 -2.47 -14.34
CA LEU A 68 2.51 -1.25 -14.31
C LEU A 68 3.30 -0.01 -13.86
N LEU A 69 4.23 -0.18 -12.91
CA LEU A 69 5.16 0.86 -12.49
C LEU A 69 6.12 1.25 -13.62
N ALA A 70 6.73 0.26 -14.29
CA ALA A 70 7.62 0.49 -15.42
C ALA A 70 6.90 1.21 -16.58
N ASP A 71 5.65 0.85 -16.88
CA ASP A 71 4.83 1.45 -17.93
C ASP A 71 4.56 2.95 -17.71
N ILE A 72 4.61 3.42 -16.46
CA ILE A 72 4.50 4.85 -16.11
C ILE A 72 5.86 5.50 -15.79
N GLY A 73 6.96 4.79 -16.05
CA GLY A 73 8.32 5.28 -15.85
C GLY A 73 8.74 5.38 -14.39
N TRP A 74 8.13 4.61 -13.50
CA TRP A 74 8.47 4.59 -12.07
C TRP A 74 9.27 3.33 -11.73
N PRO A 75 10.56 3.46 -11.37
CA PRO A 75 11.30 2.35 -10.80
C PRO A 75 10.64 1.87 -9.51
N ARG A 76 10.67 0.56 -9.24
CA ARG A 76 10.04 -0.01 -8.02
C ARG A 76 10.64 0.61 -6.75
N GLU A 77 11.94 0.87 -6.78
CA GLU A 77 12.71 1.46 -5.69
C GLU A 77 12.37 2.92 -5.43
N SER A 78 11.71 3.65 -6.35
CA SER A 78 11.33 5.05 -6.15
C SER A 78 10.04 5.21 -5.33
N VAL A 79 9.22 4.16 -5.26
CA VAL A 79 7.97 4.11 -4.51
C VAL A 79 8.14 3.30 -3.23
N TYR A 80 7.14 3.31 -2.34
CA TYR A 80 7.12 2.43 -1.17
C TYR A 80 5.95 1.44 -1.28
N ILE A 81 6.19 0.16 -1.02
CA ILE A 81 5.19 -0.89 -1.17
C ILE A 81 5.05 -1.66 0.15
N THR A 82 3.83 -1.83 0.64
CA THR A 82 3.53 -2.64 1.82
C THR A 82 2.09 -3.19 1.77
N ASN A 83 1.60 -3.76 2.87
CA ASN A 83 0.23 -4.28 3.03
C ASN A 83 -0.42 -3.75 4.33
N ILE A 84 -1.74 -3.81 4.44
CA ILE A 84 -2.43 -3.42 5.68
C ILE A 84 -2.13 -4.37 6.85
N ILE A 85 -1.94 -5.66 6.59
CA ILE A 85 -1.36 -6.60 7.55
C ILE A 85 0.01 -7.09 7.08
N LYS A 86 0.93 -7.39 8.00
CA LYS A 86 2.34 -7.65 7.66
C LYS A 86 2.75 -9.12 7.64
N ARG A 87 1.85 -10.03 7.97
CA ARG A 87 2.09 -11.48 7.97
C ARG A 87 0.97 -12.20 7.24
N ARG A 88 1.32 -13.31 6.59
CA ARG A 88 0.42 -14.09 5.74
C ARG A 88 -0.68 -14.76 6.57
N PRO A 89 -1.98 -14.54 6.26
CA PRO A 89 -3.06 -15.30 6.87
C PRO A 89 -2.98 -16.80 6.55
N PRO A 90 -3.46 -17.68 7.46
CA PRO A 90 -3.50 -19.12 7.21
C PRO A 90 -4.20 -19.45 5.89
N LYS A 91 -3.58 -20.30 5.08
CA LYS A 91 -4.12 -20.73 3.77
C LYS A 91 -4.40 -19.59 2.77
N ASN A 92 -3.76 -18.42 2.90
CA ASN A 92 -4.03 -17.22 2.06
C ASN A 92 -5.49 -16.75 2.12
N ARG A 93 -6.21 -16.96 3.22
CA ARG A 93 -7.54 -16.35 3.38
C ARG A 93 -7.44 -14.82 3.45
N ASP A 94 -8.55 -14.15 3.21
CA ASP A 94 -8.71 -12.73 3.47
C ASP A 94 -8.39 -12.37 4.95
N PRO A 95 -7.86 -11.17 5.24
CA PRO A 95 -7.59 -10.70 6.60
C PRO A 95 -8.90 -10.44 7.35
N LEU A 96 -8.92 -10.80 8.63
CA LEU A 96 -10.06 -10.51 9.50
C LEU A 96 -9.99 -9.07 10.00
N PRO A 97 -11.14 -8.44 10.33
CA PRO A 97 -11.16 -7.09 10.89
C PRO A 97 -10.27 -6.92 12.12
N LYS A 98 -10.23 -7.92 13.01
CA LYS A 98 -9.35 -7.92 14.19
C LYS A 98 -7.86 -7.93 13.83
N GLU A 99 -7.49 -8.56 12.71
CA GLU A 99 -6.10 -8.61 12.27
C GLU A 99 -5.67 -7.29 11.68
N ILE A 100 -6.54 -6.66 10.87
CA ILE A 100 -6.33 -5.31 10.35
C ILE A 100 -6.15 -4.33 11.52
N LYS A 101 -7.05 -4.37 12.51
CA LYS A 101 -6.99 -3.51 13.70
C LYS A 101 -5.70 -3.68 14.51
N ALA A 102 -5.17 -4.91 14.60
CA ALA A 102 -3.91 -5.17 15.29
C ALA A 102 -2.69 -4.52 14.59
N TYR A 103 -2.70 -4.46 13.25
CA TYR A 103 -1.61 -3.84 12.48
C TYR A 103 -1.81 -2.34 12.23
N GLU A 104 -2.99 -1.79 12.49
CA GLU A 104 -3.34 -0.38 12.26
C GLU A 104 -2.36 0.62 12.90
N PRO A 105 -1.95 0.49 14.19
CA PRO A 105 -1.00 1.43 14.79
C PRO A 105 0.35 1.46 14.06
N TYR A 106 0.80 0.29 13.60
CA TYR A 106 2.06 0.15 12.87
C TYR A 106 1.98 0.73 11.46
N LEU A 107 0.86 0.52 10.76
CA LEU A 107 0.65 1.11 9.44
C LEU A 107 0.54 2.64 9.52
N LYS A 108 -0.17 3.18 10.53
CA LYS A 108 -0.23 4.63 10.79
C LYS A 108 1.17 5.22 11.03
N LYS A 109 1.99 4.58 11.87
CA LYS A 109 3.40 4.98 12.08
C LYS A 109 4.21 4.93 10.78
N GLN A 110 4.08 3.87 9.98
CA GLN A 110 4.80 3.72 8.72
C GLN A 110 4.44 4.83 7.71
N ILE A 111 3.15 5.12 7.56
CA ILE A 111 2.66 6.22 6.71
C ILE A 111 3.17 7.57 7.22
N LYS A 112 3.16 7.79 8.53
CA LYS A 112 3.67 9.03 9.15
C LYS A 112 5.16 9.23 8.90
N ILE A 113 5.97 8.18 9.05
CA ILE A 113 7.41 8.24 8.80
C ILE A 113 7.66 8.59 7.34
N ILE A 114 7.03 7.88 6.40
CA ILE A 114 7.23 8.09 4.96
C ILE A 114 6.67 9.45 4.52
N ASN A 115 5.52 9.86 5.07
CA ASN A 115 4.79 11.07 4.72
C ASN A 115 4.55 11.19 3.19
N PRO A 116 3.89 10.21 2.56
CA PRO A 116 3.69 10.21 1.12
C PRO A 116 2.69 11.30 0.70
N LYS A 117 2.78 11.73 -0.55
CA LYS A 117 1.82 12.66 -1.17
C LYS A 117 0.57 11.93 -1.64
N ILE A 118 0.71 10.68 -2.10
CA ILE A 118 -0.37 9.81 -2.55
C ILE A 118 -0.24 8.44 -1.86
N ILE A 119 -1.36 7.92 -1.38
CA ILE A 119 -1.50 6.51 -1.03
C ILE A 119 -2.37 5.85 -2.10
N ALA A 120 -1.86 4.77 -2.69
CA ALA A 120 -2.53 3.97 -3.70
C ALA A 120 -2.91 2.61 -3.09
N PRO A 121 -4.07 2.50 -2.42
CA PRO A 121 -4.51 1.22 -1.90
C PRO A 121 -4.91 0.28 -3.05
N LEU A 122 -4.42 -0.96 -2.98
CA LEU A 122 -4.63 -2.00 -3.99
C LEU A 122 -5.72 -2.97 -3.51
N GLY A 123 -6.90 -2.89 -4.13
CA GLY A 123 -8.04 -3.75 -3.83
C GLY A 123 -8.94 -3.25 -2.71
N ARG A 124 -10.01 -4.02 -2.45
CA ARG A 124 -11.09 -3.62 -1.54
C ARG A 124 -10.60 -3.40 -0.11
N PHE A 125 -9.85 -4.33 0.46
CA PHE A 125 -9.46 -4.25 1.87
C PHE A 125 -8.58 -3.04 2.16
N ALA A 126 -7.56 -2.80 1.33
CA ALA A 126 -6.72 -1.63 1.46
C ALA A 126 -7.50 -0.34 1.21
N MET A 127 -8.43 -0.32 0.25
CA MET A 127 -9.28 0.84 0.00
C MET A 127 -10.19 1.12 1.20
N ASN A 128 -10.92 0.11 1.70
CA ASN A 128 -11.86 0.25 2.81
C ASN A 128 -11.18 0.63 4.13
N TYR A 129 -9.87 0.35 4.29
CA TYR A 129 -9.10 0.90 5.41
C TYR A 129 -9.08 2.43 5.41
N PHE A 130 -8.95 3.08 4.24
CA PHE A 130 -8.93 4.54 4.12
C PHE A 130 -10.32 5.14 3.82
N LEU A 131 -11.16 4.42 3.10
CA LEU A 131 -12.46 4.85 2.60
C LEU A 131 -13.52 3.80 2.94
N PRO A 132 -14.02 3.74 4.19
CA PRO A 132 -14.83 2.63 4.70
C PRO A 132 -16.08 2.31 3.86
N SER A 133 -16.74 3.34 3.31
CA SER A 133 -17.98 3.18 2.54
C SER A 133 -17.76 2.99 1.03
N ALA A 134 -16.53 3.01 0.55
CA ALA A 134 -16.22 2.91 -0.88
C ALA A 134 -16.39 1.48 -1.41
N LYS A 135 -16.67 1.38 -2.71
CA LYS A 135 -16.75 0.12 -3.46
C LYS A 135 -15.71 0.12 -4.56
N ILE A 136 -14.84 -0.87 -4.58
CA ILE A 136 -13.71 -0.90 -5.53
C ILE A 136 -14.17 -0.87 -6.99
N SER A 137 -15.34 -1.45 -7.29
CA SER A 137 -15.95 -1.42 -8.62
C SER A 137 -16.44 -0.06 -9.09
N GLN A 138 -16.59 0.91 -8.18
CA GLN A 138 -17.11 2.25 -8.48
C GLN A 138 -16.06 3.33 -8.25
N ASN A 139 -15.16 3.12 -7.29
CA ASN A 139 -14.24 4.14 -6.82
C ASN A 139 -12.80 3.98 -7.34
N HIS A 140 -12.46 2.88 -8.01
CA HIS A 140 -11.10 2.72 -8.57
C HIS A 140 -10.74 3.88 -9.51
N GLY A 141 -9.49 4.35 -9.43
CA GLY A 141 -8.99 5.46 -10.23
C GLY A 141 -9.54 6.84 -9.85
N LEU A 142 -10.44 6.94 -8.87
CA LEU A 142 -11.01 8.21 -8.40
C LEU A 142 -10.29 8.67 -7.12
N PRO A 143 -9.42 9.70 -7.19
CA PRO A 143 -8.72 10.19 -6.01
C PRO A 143 -9.69 10.86 -5.03
N SER A 144 -9.44 10.68 -3.73
CA SER A 144 -10.16 11.34 -2.64
C SER A 144 -9.15 11.93 -1.66
N GLU A 145 -9.46 13.12 -1.11
CA GLU A 145 -8.66 13.71 -0.04
C GLU A 145 -9.18 13.21 1.31
N VAL A 146 -8.26 12.78 2.18
CA VAL A 146 -8.55 12.44 3.57
C VAL A 146 -7.65 13.25 4.49
N LEU A 147 -8.20 13.63 5.65
CA LEU A 147 -7.45 14.27 6.71
C LEU A 147 -7.16 13.23 7.78
N THR A 148 -5.89 13.02 8.13
CA THR A 148 -5.53 12.17 9.27
C THR A 148 -5.92 12.84 10.59
N GLU A 149 -5.95 12.06 11.67
CA GLU A 149 -6.19 12.57 13.03
C GLU A 149 -5.19 13.67 13.42
N GLU A 150 -3.97 13.62 12.88
CA GLU A 150 -2.91 14.60 13.08
C GLU A 150 -2.94 15.78 12.08
N GLY A 151 -4.01 15.91 11.30
CA GLY A 151 -4.19 17.02 10.35
C GLY A 151 -3.40 16.91 9.05
N GLN A 152 -2.80 15.76 8.77
CA GLN A 152 -2.10 15.53 7.50
C GLN A 152 -3.11 15.29 6.38
N ARG A 153 -3.02 16.08 5.30
CA ARG A 153 -3.81 15.84 4.08
C ARG A 153 -3.15 14.77 3.23
N LEU A 154 -3.87 13.69 2.98
CA LEU A 154 -3.45 12.57 2.14
C LEU A 154 -4.39 12.44 0.94
N ILE A 155 -3.82 12.19 -0.23
CA ILE A 155 -4.58 11.82 -1.42
C ILE A 155 -4.63 10.29 -1.51
N ILE A 156 -5.83 9.73 -1.46
CA ILE A 156 -6.08 8.30 -1.59
C ILE A 156 -6.56 8.03 -3.02
N CYS A 157 -5.80 7.26 -3.79
CA CYS A 157 -6.16 6.85 -5.15
C CYS A 157 -6.31 5.32 -5.20
N PRO A 158 -7.51 4.78 -4.94
CA PRO A 158 -7.71 3.34 -4.90
C PRO A 158 -7.59 2.73 -6.30
N LEU A 159 -6.98 1.56 -6.37
CA LEU A 159 -6.75 0.82 -7.61
C LEU A 159 -7.19 -0.62 -7.43
N TYR A 160 -7.57 -1.30 -8.51
CA TYR A 160 -7.79 -2.74 -8.44
C TYR A 160 -6.53 -3.47 -7.97
N HIS A 161 -6.72 -4.55 -7.21
CA HIS A 161 -5.59 -5.39 -6.82
C HIS A 161 -5.02 -6.11 -8.05
N PRO A 162 -3.69 -6.15 -8.26
CA PRO A 162 -3.11 -6.82 -9.43
C PRO A 162 -3.52 -8.29 -9.57
N ALA A 163 -3.75 -9.00 -8.46
CA ALA A 163 -4.27 -10.38 -8.50
C ALA A 163 -5.66 -10.50 -9.16
N ALA A 164 -6.53 -9.49 -9.06
CA ALA A 164 -7.82 -9.47 -9.75
C ALA A 164 -7.64 -9.21 -11.26
N ALA A 165 -6.73 -8.30 -11.63
CA ALA A 165 -6.38 -8.02 -13.02
C ALA A 165 -5.80 -9.25 -13.74
N LEU A 166 -5.03 -10.10 -13.05
CA LEU A 166 -4.52 -11.35 -13.61
C LEU A 166 -5.61 -12.36 -14.01
N ARG A 167 -6.85 -12.20 -13.51
CA ARG A 167 -7.98 -13.08 -13.80
C ARG A 167 -9.00 -12.48 -14.75
N SER A 168 -8.88 -11.20 -15.11
CA SER A 168 -9.85 -10.49 -15.93
C SER A 168 -9.19 -9.40 -16.76
N THR A 169 -9.26 -9.53 -18.08
CA THR A 169 -8.76 -8.54 -19.03
C THR A 169 -9.44 -7.18 -18.85
N ALA A 170 -10.74 -7.15 -18.54
CA ALA A 170 -11.45 -5.90 -18.29
C ALA A 170 -10.86 -5.17 -17.08
N VAL A 171 -10.61 -5.89 -15.98
CA VAL A 171 -9.99 -5.32 -14.78
C VAL A 171 -8.54 -4.89 -15.04
N LEU A 172 -7.80 -5.65 -15.84
CA LEU A 172 -6.45 -5.27 -16.25
C LEU A 172 -6.45 -3.96 -17.03
N ASN A 173 -7.34 -3.79 -18.01
CA ASN A 173 -7.45 -2.57 -18.81
C ASN A 173 -7.80 -1.35 -17.93
N CYS A 174 -8.73 -1.50 -16.98
CA CYS A 174 -9.04 -0.45 -16.01
C CYS A 174 -7.81 -0.11 -15.15
N LEU A 175 -7.11 -1.13 -14.64
CA LEU A 175 -5.93 -0.94 -13.80
C LEU A 175 -4.80 -0.21 -14.53
N GLU A 176 -4.50 -0.60 -15.78
CA GLU A 176 -3.51 0.08 -16.60
C GLU A 176 -3.91 1.54 -16.88
N HIS A 177 -5.18 1.79 -17.19
CA HIS A 177 -5.70 3.14 -17.39
C HIS A 177 -5.54 4.01 -16.14
N ASP A 178 -5.84 3.46 -14.96
CA ASP A 178 -5.73 4.20 -13.71
C ASP A 178 -4.27 4.45 -13.29
N PHE A 179 -3.37 3.50 -13.51
CA PHE A 179 -1.93 3.71 -13.27
C PHE A 179 -1.39 4.91 -14.06
N ARG A 180 -1.79 5.07 -15.32
CA ARG A 180 -1.39 6.21 -16.17
C ARG A 180 -1.85 7.57 -15.63
N LYS A 181 -2.82 7.61 -14.71
CA LYS A 181 -3.27 8.85 -14.03
C LYS A 181 -2.35 9.26 -12.88
N LEU A 182 -1.65 8.33 -12.24
CA LEU A 182 -0.85 8.60 -11.03
C LEU A 182 0.21 9.69 -11.23
N PRO A 183 1.00 9.73 -12.34
CA PRO A 183 1.97 10.80 -12.54
C PRO A 183 1.33 12.19 -12.67
N LYS A 184 0.16 12.28 -13.32
CA LYS A 184 -0.59 13.54 -13.44
C LYS A 184 -1.14 13.99 -12.09
N LEU A 185 -1.69 13.04 -11.32
CA LEU A 185 -2.19 13.30 -9.97
C LEU A 185 -1.09 13.80 -9.03
N LEU A 186 0.10 13.17 -9.09
CA LEU A 186 1.25 13.58 -8.29
C LEU A 186 1.67 15.01 -8.61
N LYS A 187 1.83 15.35 -9.90
CA LYS A 187 2.16 16.72 -10.35
C LYS A 187 1.11 17.74 -9.89
N ALA A 188 -0.18 17.43 -10.02
CA ALA A 188 -1.25 18.33 -9.62
C ALA A 188 -1.25 18.60 -8.10
N ASN A 189 -1.05 17.57 -7.28
CA ASN A 189 -0.97 17.69 -5.82
C ASN A 189 0.23 18.55 -5.38
N ILE A 190 1.38 18.39 -6.03
CA ILE A 190 2.56 19.22 -5.78
C ILE A 190 2.25 20.70 -6.08
N ASN A 191 1.64 20.98 -7.22
CA ASN A 191 1.30 22.35 -7.61
C ASN A 191 0.26 23.01 -6.68
N ALA A 192 -0.73 22.25 -6.20
CA ALA A 192 -1.72 22.75 -5.26
C ALA A 192 -1.09 23.18 -3.92
N LYS A 193 -0.10 22.43 -3.42
CA LYS A 193 0.64 22.79 -2.19
C LYS A 193 1.54 24.01 -2.35
N ILE A 194 2.07 24.28 -3.55
CA ILE A 194 2.87 25.49 -3.83
C ILE A 194 1.97 26.73 -3.84
N LYS A 195 0.76 26.64 -4.42
CA LYS A 195 -0.18 27.77 -4.51
C LYS A 195 -0.90 28.11 -3.21
N GLY A 196 -0.93 27.19 -2.24
CA GLY A 196 -1.56 27.39 -0.93
C GLY A 196 -0.60 27.86 0.18
N LYS A 197 0.63 28.25 -0.18
CA LYS A 197 1.60 28.95 0.66
C LYS A 197 1.77 30.37 0.16
#